data_AF-F9W1N7-F1
#
_entry.id   AF-F9W1N7-F1
#
_cell.length_a   1.000
_cell.length_b   1.000
_cell.length_c   1.000
_cell.angle_alpha   90.00
_cell.angle_beta   90.00
_cell.angle_gamma   90.00
#
_symmetry.space_group_name_H-M   'P 1'
#
loop_
_entity.id
_entity.type
_entity.pdbx_description
1 polymer ?
#
loop_
_entity_poly.entity_id
_entity_poly.type
_entity_poly.pdbx_seq_one_letter_code
_entity_poly.pdbx_strand_id
1 'polypeptide(L)'
;MISLRQHAISLVAVFLALALGLFLGSGFVGDRVNSMTGTSRDRIGDLENQRDDLNAKLNAANSFDLAIGPRLIANTLRGQSVLVVTAPNAAEADVDAVKENISGAGARFAGQIALTESLLSEQNAEQLRTIVDQTIPPGAILRAELTDSGSRAGDLLGTLVLSGKTTRPASSADRRTGLAALRDGGFIDYANNAVTPADLMVVVTGDEFGPDSGAQGAVVARLAAAASVRGVGGVLVGRTGSANGGSPIAVVRADPSLTNAVSTVDNVDQPTGLITTVLALAAEGKGATGSYGTGAGATAVTVGADGKPAA
;
A
#
# COMPACT_ATOMS: atom_id res chain seq x y z
N MET A 1 -78.46 2.02 -42.54
CA MET A 1 -77.34 2.55 -43.34
C MET A 1 -76.90 3.86 -42.70
N ILE A 2 -75.83 3.83 -41.93
CA ILE A 2 -75.20 5.05 -41.39
C ILE A 2 -74.72 5.85 -42.59
N SER A 3 -75.18 7.10 -42.73
CA SER A 3 -74.89 7.92 -43.92
C SER A 3 -73.39 8.24 -43.97
N LEU A 4 -72.80 8.30 -45.18
CA LEU A 4 -71.38 8.64 -45.43
C LEU A 4 -70.89 9.90 -44.67
N ARG A 5 -71.81 10.83 -44.34
CA ARG A 5 -71.56 12.02 -43.53
C ARG A 5 -71.23 11.71 -42.07
N GLN A 6 -71.87 10.71 -41.46
CA GLN A 6 -71.62 10.32 -40.07
C GLN A 6 -70.26 9.62 -39.90
N HIS A 7 -69.83 8.81 -40.88
CA HIS A 7 -68.49 8.22 -40.87
C HIS A 7 -67.39 9.27 -41.05
N ALA A 8 -67.58 10.26 -41.93
CA ALA A 8 -66.62 11.35 -42.09
C ALA A 8 -66.45 12.19 -40.81
N ILE A 9 -67.54 12.48 -40.10
CA ILE A 9 -67.51 13.25 -38.84
C ILE A 9 -66.79 12.46 -37.73
N SER A 10 -67.04 11.14 -37.62
CA SER A 10 -66.33 10.28 -36.66
C SER A 10 -64.82 10.21 -36.93
N LEU A 11 -64.41 10.14 -38.20
CA LEU A 11 -63.00 10.08 -38.57
C LEU A 11 -62.28 11.41 -38.26
N VAL A 12 -62.92 12.55 -38.54
CA VAL A 12 -62.39 13.88 -38.18
C VAL A 12 -62.29 14.04 -36.67
N ALA A 13 -63.28 13.58 -35.90
CA ALA A 13 -63.24 13.65 -34.44
C ALA A 13 -62.08 12.81 -33.85
N VAL A 14 -61.82 11.61 -34.38
CA VAL A 14 -60.69 10.78 -33.95
C VAL A 14 -59.36 11.44 -34.29
N PHE A 15 -59.20 11.97 -35.52
CA PHE A 15 -57.98 12.68 -35.90
C PHE A 15 -57.74 13.95 -35.07
N LEU A 16 -58.80 14.70 -34.76
CA LEU A 16 -58.71 15.90 -33.91
C LEU A 16 -58.32 15.53 -32.47
N ALA A 17 -58.91 14.47 -31.91
CA ALA A 17 -58.55 13.96 -30.59
C ALA A 17 -57.09 13.47 -30.55
N LEU A 18 -56.62 12.83 -31.62
CA LEU A 18 -55.24 12.34 -31.72
C LEU A 18 -54.25 13.51 -31.87
N ALA A 19 -54.55 14.51 -32.69
CA ALA A 19 -53.74 15.71 -32.84
C ALA A 19 -53.65 16.53 -31.55
N LEU A 20 -54.77 16.73 -30.85
CA LEU A 20 -54.81 17.40 -29.54
C LEU A 20 -54.07 16.59 -28.48
N GLY A 21 -54.25 15.27 -28.45
CA GLY A 21 -53.54 14.38 -27.54
C GLY A 21 -52.02 14.39 -27.76
N LEU A 22 -51.57 14.42 -29.02
CA LEU A 22 -50.15 14.49 -29.37
C LEU A 22 -49.54 15.85 -29.04
N PHE A 23 -50.26 16.93 -29.32
CA PHE A 23 -49.81 18.30 -29.05
C PHE A 23 -49.69 18.59 -27.55
N LEU A 24 -50.69 18.18 -26.75
CA LEU A 24 -50.66 18.29 -25.28
C LEU A 24 -49.64 17.33 -24.67
N GLY A 25 -49.48 16.13 -25.22
CA GLY A 25 -48.49 15.15 -24.77
C GLY A 25 -47.05 15.56 -25.03
N SER A 26 -46.74 16.14 -26.20
CA SER A 26 -45.37 16.51 -26.58
C SER A 26 -44.86 17.77 -25.88
N GLY A 27 -45.73 18.77 -25.65
CA GLY A 27 -45.32 20.03 -24.99
C GLY A 27 -44.93 19.82 -23.52
N PHE A 28 -45.72 19.04 -22.78
CA PHE A 28 -45.48 18.81 -21.35
C PHE A 28 -44.33 17.83 -21.06
N VAL A 29 -44.08 16.88 -21.98
CA VAL A 29 -42.97 15.92 -21.89
C VAL A 29 -41.65 16.54 -22.38
N GLY A 30 -41.69 17.36 -23.43
CA GLY A 30 -40.51 18.05 -23.97
C GLY A 30 -39.84 18.97 -22.96
N ASP A 31 -40.61 19.78 -22.23
CA ASP A 31 -40.07 20.74 -21.25
C ASP A 31 -39.48 20.05 -20.01
N ARG A 32 -40.08 18.94 -19.54
CA ARG A 32 -39.51 18.14 -18.44
C ARG A 32 -38.24 17.40 -18.85
N VAL A 33 -38.22 16.82 -20.04
CA VAL A 33 -37.03 16.11 -20.54
C VAL A 33 -35.90 17.11 -20.77
N ASN A 34 -36.17 18.27 -21.36
CA ASN A 34 -35.17 19.30 -21.61
C ASN A 34 -34.59 19.89 -20.31
N SER A 35 -35.43 20.20 -19.31
CA SER A 35 -34.98 20.70 -18.00
C SER A 35 -34.19 19.67 -17.19
N MET A 36 -34.56 18.38 -17.25
CA MET A 36 -33.76 17.29 -16.66
C MET A 36 -32.42 17.12 -17.37
N THR A 37 -32.39 17.16 -18.71
CA THR A 37 -31.13 17.03 -19.47
C THR A 37 -30.20 18.25 -19.35
N GLY A 38 -30.75 19.46 -19.21
CA GLY A 38 -29.96 20.68 -18.94
C GLY A 38 -29.30 20.63 -17.57
N THR A 39 -30.08 20.32 -16.53
CA THR A 39 -29.57 20.17 -15.15
C THR A 39 -28.49 19.08 -15.06
N SER A 40 -28.65 17.96 -15.79
CA SER A 40 -27.63 16.92 -15.86
C SER A 40 -26.35 17.36 -16.58
N ARG A 41 -26.45 18.11 -17.68
CA ARG A 41 -25.29 18.65 -18.42
C ARG A 41 -24.52 19.68 -17.61
N ASP A 42 -25.24 20.59 -16.95
CA ASP A 42 -24.63 21.61 -16.09
C ASP A 42 -23.91 20.95 -14.91
N ARG A 43 -24.53 19.94 -14.30
CA ARG A 43 -23.90 19.18 -13.21
C ARG A 43 -22.69 18.36 -13.66
N ILE A 44 -22.70 17.82 -14.88
CA ILE A 44 -21.53 17.15 -15.46
C ILE A 44 -20.41 18.18 -15.68
N GLY A 45 -20.71 19.33 -16.27
CA GLY A 45 -19.73 20.41 -16.47
C GLY A 45 -19.15 20.93 -15.15
N ASP A 46 -19.97 21.10 -14.13
CA ASP A 46 -19.52 21.50 -12.79
C ASP A 46 -18.61 20.44 -12.15
N LEU A 47 -18.94 19.15 -12.28
CA LEU A 47 -18.12 18.06 -11.77
C LEU A 47 -16.79 17.95 -12.52
N GLU A 48 -16.80 18.16 -13.84
CA GLU A 48 -15.58 18.19 -14.66
C GLU A 48 -14.67 19.35 -14.24
N ASN A 49 -15.24 20.57 -14.09
CA ASN A 49 -14.49 21.74 -13.62
C ASN A 49 -13.91 21.54 -12.22
N GLN A 50 -14.69 20.97 -11.29
CA GLN A 50 -14.22 20.66 -9.93
C GLN A 50 -13.09 19.63 -9.96
N ARG A 51 -13.24 18.56 -10.75
CA ARG A 51 -12.18 17.55 -10.93
C ARG A 51 -10.90 18.19 -11.46
N ASP A 52 -11.01 19.07 -12.46
CA ASP A 52 -9.84 19.70 -13.08
C ASP A 52 -9.14 20.67 -12.12
N ASP A 53 -9.89 21.46 -11.35
CA ASP A 53 -9.35 22.30 -10.28
C ASP A 53 -8.66 21.47 -9.18
N LEU A 54 -9.28 20.37 -8.73
CA LEU A 54 -8.70 19.44 -7.75
C LEU A 54 -7.41 18.81 -8.28
N ASN A 55 -7.39 18.37 -9.54
CA ASN A 55 -6.19 17.82 -10.18
C ASN A 55 -5.08 18.87 -10.30
N ALA A 56 -5.42 20.12 -10.65
CA ALA A 56 -4.44 21.21 -10.72
C ALA A 56 -3.80 21.47 -9.34
N LYS A 57 -4.63 21.50 -8.28
CA LYS A 57 -4.16 21.65 -6.89
C LYS A 57 -3.29 20.48 -6.44
N LEU A 58 -3.69 19.25 -6.75
CA LEU A 58 -2.91 18.05 -6.43
C LEU A 58 -1.55 18.05 -7.13
N ASN A 59 -1.52 18.42 -8.43
CA ASN A 59 -0.27 18.54 -9.18
C ASN A 59 0.64 19.62 -8.61
N ALA A 60 0.09 20.76 -8.18
CA ALA A 60 0.86 21.82 -7.54
C ALA A 60 1.45 21.35 -6.19
N ALA A 61 0.67 20.65 -5.37
CA ALA A 61 1.14 20.07 -4.11
C ALA A 61 2.25 19.02 -4.34
N ASN A 62 2.04 18.10 -5.28
CA ASN A 62 3.05 17.09 -5.65
C ASN A 62 4.34 17.74 -6.17
N SER A 63 4.23 18.80 -6.97
CA SER A 63 5.39 19.54 -7.49
C SER A 63 6.15 20.23 -6.37
N PHE A 64 5.44 20.77 -5.38
CA PHE A 64 6.05 21.34 -4.18
C PHE A 64 6.80 20.27 -3.38
N ASP A 65 6.16 19.13 -3.11
CA ASP A 65 6.77 18.01 -2.38
C ASP A 65 8.02 17.49 -3.08
N LEU A 66 8.01 17.34 -4.41
CA LEU A 66 9.20 16.95 -5.18
C LEU A 66 10.32 17.99 -5.10
N ALA A 67 9.98 19.28 -5.03
CA ALA A 67 10.97 20.37 -4.95
C ALA A 67 11.61 20.47 -3.55
N ILE A 68 10.83 20.24 -2.48
CA ILE A 68 11.31 20.38 -1.09
C ILE A 68 11.78 19.07 -0.47
N GLY A 69 11.24 17.94 -0.91
CA GLY A 69 11.44 16.61 -0.36
C GLY A 69 12.91 16.25 -0.18
N PRO A 70 13.76 16.35 -1.22
CA PRO A 70 15.18 16.06 -1.12
C PRO A 70 15.89 16.85 -0.01
N ARG A 71 15.50 18.12 0.20
CA ARG A 71 16.09 18.96 1.26
C ARG A 71 15.60 18.56 2.65
N LEU A 72 14.35 18.12 2.76
CA LEU A 72 13.74 17.70 4.01
C LEU A 72 14.34 16.38 4.50
N ILE A 73 14.59 15.43 3.59
CA ILE A 73 15.10 14.11 3.92
C ILE A 73 16.64 14.02 3.91
N ALA A 74 17.33 15.01 3.36
CA ALA A 74 18.78 14.99 3.25
C ALA A 74 19.44 14.68 4.60
N ASN A 75 20.26 13.62 4.62
CA ASN A 75 21.05 13.20 5.78
C ASN A 75 20.26 12.75 7.01
N THR A 76 18.94 12.54 6.92
CA THR A 76 18.14 12.07 8.05
C THR A 76 18.47 10.63 8.45
N LEU A 77 18.97 9.83 7.51
CA LEU A 77 19.37 8.42 7.73
C LEU A 77 20.89 8.23 7.71
N ARG A 78 21.67 9.30 7.89
CA ARG A 78 23.13 9.23 7.86
C ARG A 78 23.64 8.25 8.93
N GLY A 79 24.50 7.33 8.50
CA GLY A 79 25.08 6.31 9.38
C GLY A 79 24.16 5.13 9.66
N GLN A 80 22.95 5.12 9.11
CA GLN A 80 22.07 3.95 9.10
C GLN A 80 22.27 3.16 7.80
N SER A 81 22.06 1.85 7.90
CA SER A 81 21.96 0.96 6.75
C SER A 81 20.55 0.40 6.63
N VAL A 82 20.00 0.39 5.42
CA VAL A 82 18.59 0.02 5.16
C VAL A 82 18.52 -1.15 4.20
N LEU A 83 17.82 -2.21 4.62
CA LEU A 83 17.44 -3.34 3.77
C LEU A 83 16.07 -3.07 3.15
N VAL A 84 15.92 -3.33 1.85
CA VAL A 84 14.63 -3.30 1.17
C VAL A 84 14.11 -4.73 1.02
N VAL A 85 12.89 -4.98 1.49
CA VAL A 85 12.18 -6.25 1.30
C VAL A 85 10.95 -5.97 0.43
N THR A 86 10.68 -6.78 -0.58
CA THR A 86 9.55 -6.55 -1.50
C THR A 86 8.56 -7.70 -1.43
N ALA A 87 7.27 -7.41 -1.27
CA ALA A 87 6.21 -8.40 -1.43
C ALA A 87 6.04 -8.76 -2.92
N PRO A 88 5.43 -9.91 -3.26
CA PRO A 88 5.24 -10.33 -4.66
C PRO A 88 4.45 -9.32 -5.51
N ASN A 89 3.52 -8.58 -4.91
CA ASN A 89 2.71 -7.57 -5.59
C ASN A 89 3.31 -6.16 -5.57
N ALA A 90 4.54 -5.98 -5.07
CA ALA A 90 5.18 -4.67 -5.03
C ALA A 90 5.51 -4.17 -6.45
N ALA A 91 5.12 -2.94 -6.77
CA ALA A 91 5.44 -2.34 -8.05
C ALA A 91 6.92 -1.92 -8.10
N GLU A 92 7.62 -2.27 -9.18
CA GLU A 92 9.05 -1.99 -9.34
C GLU A 92 9.37 -0.48 -9.26
N ALA A 93 8.50 0.37 -9.84
CA ALA A 93 8.65 1.81 -9.78
C ALA A 93 8.64 2.37 -8.34
N ASP A 94 7.79 1.81 -7.46
CA ASP A 94 7.73 2.23 -6.06
C ASP A 94 8.97 1.76 -5.30
N VAL A 95 9.44 0.54 -5.58
CA VAL A 95 10.67 -0.01 -5.00
C VAL A 95 11.88 0.85 -5.35
N ASP A 96 12.01 1.25 -6.62
CA ASP A 96 13.10 2.10 -7.08
C ASP A 96 13.01 3.52 -6.50
N ALA A 97 11.82 4.11 -6.43
CA ALA A 97 11.62 5.40 -5.79
C ALA A 97 11.98 5.37 -4.30
N VAL A 98 11.63 4.29 -3.58
CA VAL A 98 12.03 4.09 -2.18
C VAL A 98 13.56 3.98 -2.04
N LYS A 99 14.22 3.19 -2.91
CA LYS A 99 15.69 3.05 -2.92
C LYS A 99 16.40 4.38 -3.19
N GLU A 100 15.88 5.18 -4.12
CA GLU A 100 16.42 6.51 -4.44
C GLU A 100 16.29 7.45 -3.25
N ASN A 101 15.12 7.51 -2.60
CA ASN A 101 14.90 8.37 -1.44
C ASN A 101 15.74 7.96 -0.22
N ILE A 102 15.87 6.66 0.03
CA ILE A 102 16.78 6.12 1.07
C ILE A 102 18.23 6.57 0.82
N SER A 103 18.68 6.49 -0.44
CA SER A 103 20.03 6.90 -0.83
C SER A 103 20.21 8.42 -0.72
N GLY A 104 19.24 9.21 -1.17
CA GLY A 104 19.22 10.67 -1.05
C GLY A 104 19.20 11.17 0.40
N ALA A 105 18.66 10.35 1.32
CA ALA A 105 18.67 10.61 2.75
C ALA A 105 20.00 10.24 3.44
N GLY A 106 20.98 9.72 2.70
CA GLY A 106 22.32 9.39 3.19
C GLY A 106 22.45 8.05 3.89
N ALA A 107 21.46 7.15 3.73
CA ALA A 107 21.57 5.78 4.21
C ALA A 107 22.47 4.92 3.32
N ARG A 108 23.10 3.90 3.90
CA ARG A 108 23.77 2.84 3.12
C ARG A 108 22.74 1.80 2.70
N PHE A 109 22.61 1.57 1.40
CA PHE A 109 21.78 0.48 0.89
C PHE A 109 22.40 -0.88 1.27
N ALA A 110 21.65 -1.69 2.03
CA ALA A 110 22.14 -2.96 2.56
C ALA A 110 21.77 -4.16 1.70
N GLY A 111 20.97 -3.97 0.64
CA GLY A 111 20.53 -5.00 -0.29
C GLY A 111 19.01 -4.98 -0.50
N GLN A 112 18.56 -5.87 -1.38
CA GLN A 112 17.14 -6.12 -1.63
C GLN A 112 16.85 -7.62 -1.54
N ILE A 113 15.74 -7.97 -0.88
CA ILE A 113 15.22 -9.34 -0.79
C ILE A 113 13.77 -9.33 -1.26
N ALA A 114 13.47 -10.10 -2.29
CA ALA A 114 12.11 -10.30 -2.76
C ALA A 114 11.48 -11.49 -2.05
N LEU A 115 10.30 -11.30 -1.47
CA LEU A 115 9.44 -12.39 -1.02
C LEU A 115 8.73 -12.98 -2.23
N THR A 116 8.61 -14.31 -2.25
CA THR A 116 7.91 -15.03 -3.32
C THR A 116 6.49 -15.36 -2.92
N GLU A 117 5.62 -15.64 -3.89
CA GLU A 117 4.26 -16.15 -3.62
C GLU A 117 4.28 -17.44 -2.78
N SER A 118 5.31 -18.28 -2.96
CA SER A 118 5.49 -19.51 -2.20
C SER A 118 5.61 -19.26 -0.70
N LEU A 119 6.24 -18.16 -0.28
CA LEU A 119 6.37 -17.79 1.14
C LEU A 119 5.03 -17.36 1.74
N LEU A 120 4.20 -16.72 0.92
CA LEU A 120 2.89 -16.22 1.35
C LEU A 120 1.80 -17.32 1.29
N SER A 121 2.07 -18.42 0.59
CA SER A 121 1.14 -19.54 0.43
C SER A 121 1.06 -20.43 1.67
N GLU A 122 -0.16 -20.66 2.16
CA GLU A 122 -0.43 -21.60 3.25
C GLU A 122 -0.03 -23.05 2.91
N GLN A 123 -0.06 -23.42 1.62
CA GLN A 123 0.29 -24.77 1.15
C GLN A 123 1.76 -25.11 1.43
N ASN A 124 2.63 -24.10 1.47
CA ASN A 124 4.07 -24.28 1.70
C ASN A 124 4.47 -24.02 3.16
N ALA A 125 3.52 -23.77 4.07
CA ALA A 125 3.82 -23.34 5.43
C ALA A 125 4.67 -24.35 6.21
N GLU A 126 4.40 -25.66 6.09
CA GLU A 126 5.20 -26.69 6.76
C GLU A 126 6.61 -26.83 6.16
N GLN A 127 6.74 -26.68 4.84
CA GLN A 127 8.05 -26.67 4.20
C GLN A 127 8.86 -25.46 4.64
N LEU A 128 8.25 -24.27 4.65
CA LEU A 128 8.87 -23.05 5.16
C LEU A 128 9.29 -23.22 6.62
N ARG A 129 8.41 -23.78 7.46
CA ARG A 129 8.71 -24.07 8.87
C ARG A 129 9.93 -24.95 9.03
N THR A 130 10.01 -26.03 8.25
CA THR A 130 11.14 -26.97 8.25
C THR A 130 12.45 -26.28 7.86
N ILE A 131 12.44 -25.48 6.78
CA ILE A 131 13.62 -24.73 6.35
C ILE A 131 14.03 -23.72 7.42
N VAL A 132 13.07 -22.98 8.00
CA VAL A 132 13.34 -22.01 9.07
C VAL A 132 14.02 -22.70 10.26
N ASP A 133 13.50 -23.85 10.70
CA ASP A 133 14.03 -24.60 11.84
C ASP A 133 15.46 -25.12 11.60
N GLN A 134 15.75 -25.55 10.37
CA GLN A 134 17.08 -26.07 9.99
C GLN A 134 18.12 -24.97 9.76
N THR A 135 17.67 -23.72 9.65
CA THR A 135 18.48 -22.59 9.19
C THR A 135 18.83 -21.59 10.30
N ILE A 136 18.36 -21.84 11.53
CA ILE A 136 18.67 -20.97 12.68
C ILE A 136 20.19 -20.93 12.89
N PRO A 137 20.82 -19.75 12.84
CA PRO A 137 22.26 -19.62 13.06
C PRO A 137 22.69 -20.15 14.43
N PRO A 138 23.89 -20.74 14.56
CA PRO A 138 24.41 -21.19 15.85
C PRO A 138 24.39 -20.08 16.90
N GLY A 139 23.82 -20.37 18.08
CA GLY A 139 23.71 -19.41 19.19
C GLY A 139 22.58 -18.38 19.05
N ALA A 140 21.84 -18.38 17.94
CA ALA A 140 20.62 -17.60 17.82
C ALA A 140 19.41 -18.38 18.35
N ILE A 141 18.43 -17.66 18.89
CA ILE A 141 17.16 -18.21 19.35
C ILE A 141 16.03 -17.40 18.72
N LEU A 142 15.13 -18.09 18.02
CA LEU A 142 13.90 -17.49 17.54
C LEU A 142 12.90 -17.33 18.69
N ARG A 143 12.06 -16.30 18.59
CA ARG A 143 11.03 -16.00 19.58
C ARG A 143 9.97 -17.11 19.59
N ALA A 144 9.78 -17.74 20.74
CA ALA A 144 8.93 -18.94 20.88
C ALA A 144 7.43 -18.61 20.78
N GLU A 145 7.06 -17.36 21.07
CA GLU A 145 5.70 -16.84 20.92
C GLU A 145 5.26 -16.71 19.46
N LEU A 146 6.21 -16.68 18.51
CA LEU A 146 5.94 -16.59 17.09
C LEU A 146 5.69 -17.99 16.52
N THR A 147 4.42 -18.30 16.26
CA THR A 147 4.01 -19.63 15.81
C THR A 147 3.59 -19.69 14.35
N ASP A 148 3.17 -18.57 13.76
CA ASP A 148 2.78 -18.50 12.35
C ASP A 148 3.99 -18.35 11.40
N SER A 149 3.81 -18.81 10.16
CA SER A 149 4.87 -18.85 9.14
C SER A 149 5.48 -17.47 8.86
N GLY A 150 4.66 -16.43 8.75
CA GLY A 150 5.11 -15.05 8.50
C GLY A 150 6.00 -14.53 9.62
N SER A 151 5.52 -14.61 10.86
CA SER A 151 6.30 -14.20 12.03
C SER A 151 7.62 -14.96 12.16
N ARG A 152 7.61 -16.29 11.98
CA ARG A 152 8.83 -17.11 12.10
C ARG A 152 9.84 -16.82 10.99
N ALA A 153 9.38 -16.68 9.75
CA ALA A 153 10.22 -16.31 8.62
C ALA A 153 10.81 -14.91 8.82
N GLY A 154 10.01 -13.94 9.28
CA GLY A 154 10.47 -12.59 9.60
C GLY A 154 11.49 -12.58 10.74
N ASP A 155 11.27 -13.38 11.78
CA ASP A 155 12.18 -13.49 12.91
C ASP A 155 13.54 -14.08 12.51
N LEU A 156 13.54 -15.12 11.66
CA LEU A 156 14.76 -15.67 11.07
C LEU A 156 15.44 -14.66 10.16
N LEU A 157 14.70 -14.02 9.24
CA LEU A 157 15.25 -13.03 8.32
C LEU A 157 15.92 -11.90 9.09
N GLY A 158 15.23 -11.33 10.08
CA GLY A 158 15.75 -10.31 10.97
C GLY A 158 17.00 -10.77 11.73
N THR A 159 17.02 -12.01 12.22
CA THR A 159 18.21 -12.60 12.88
C THR A 159 19.41 -12.72 11.92
N LEU A 160 19.15 -13.06 10.66
CA LEU A 160 20.21 -13.23 9.66
C LEU A 160 20.82 -11.89 9.24
N VAL A 161 20.00 -10.84 9.05
CA VAL A 161 20.40 -9.63 8.33
C VAL A 161 20.34 -8.34 9.16
N LEU A 162 19.52 -8.27 10.20
CA LEU A 162 19.32 -7.03 10.95
C LEU A 162 20.21 -6.95 12.18
N SER A 163 20.72 -5.75 12.42
CA SER A 163 21.47 -5.35 13.60
C SER A 163 20.59 -4.43 14.44
N GLY A 164 20.35 -4.80 15.69
CA GLY A 164 19.65 -3.94 16.64
C GLY A 164 20.61 -3.34 17.67
N LYS A 165 20.04 -2.67 18.68
CA LYS A 165 20.83 -2.05 19.77
C LYS A 165 21.55 -3.08 20.63
N THR A 166 20.93 -4.24 20.82
CA THR A 166 21.42 -5.35 21.67
C THR A 166 21.64 -6.64 20.89
N THR A 167 21.13 -6.71 19.66
CA THR A 167 21.20 -7.87 18.77
C THR A 167 22.26 -7.64 17.70
N ARG A 168 23.15 -8.62 17.53
CA ARG A 168 24.08 -8.64 16.41
C ARG A 168 23.52 -9.49 15.28
N PRO A 169 23.74 -9.11 14.01
CA PRO A 169 23.37 -9.94 12.88
C PRO A 169 24.19 -11.23 12.89
N ALA A 170 23.66 -12.27 12.24
CA ALA A 170 24.38 -13.53 12.05
C ALA A 170 25.74 -13.32 11.36
N SER A 171 26.66 -14.27 11.57
CA SER A 171 27.96 -14.25 10.91
C SER A 171 27.79 -14.22 9.38
N SER A 172 28.79 -13.70 8.65
CA SER A 172 28.69 -13.66 7.18
C SER A 172 28.54 -15.05 6.55
N ALA A 173 29.04 -16.10 7.19
CA ALA A 173 28.85 -17.47 6.74
C ALA A 173 27.41 -17.94 6.98
N ASP A 174 26.91 -17.81 8.21
CA ASP A 174 25.56 -18.26 8.58
C ASP A 174 24.48 -17.47 7.84
N ARG A 175 24.66 -16.16 7.67
CA ARG A 175 23.77 -15.32 6.87
C ARG A 175 23.68 -15.84 5.43
N ARG A 176 24.80 -16.16 4.80
CA ARG A 176 24.80 -16.69 3.42
C ARG A 176 24.12 -18.05 3.35
N THR A 177 24.44 -18.96 4.27
CA THR A 177 23.81 -20.28 4.34
C THR A 177 22.31 -20.14 4.51
N GLY A 178 21.85 -19.27 5.41
CA GLY A 178 20.43 -19.16 5.68
C GLY A 178 19.61 -18.45 4.63
N LEU A 179 20.16 -17.40 4.03
CA LEU A 179 19.52 -16.79 2.86
C LEU A 179 19.51 -17.76 1.67
N ALA A 180 20.58 -18.54 1.45
CA ALA A 180 20.61 -19.56 0.42
C ALA A 180 19.55 -20.64 0.64
N ALA A 181 19.40 -21.15 1.86
CA ALA A 181 18.38 -22.15 2.18
C ALA A 181 16.95 -21.65 1.90
N LEU A 182 16.64 -20.41 2.26
CA LEU A 182 15.34 -19.80 1.95
C LEU A 182 15.12 -19.61 0.44
N ARG A 183 16.17 -19.24 -0.30
CA ARG A 183 16.10 -19.07 -1.76
C ARG A 183 15.98 -20.40 -2.49
N ASP A 184 16.77 -21.40 -2.09
CA ASP A 184 16.75 -22.74 -2.68
C ASP A 184 15.42 -23.46 -2.38
N GLY A 185 14.79 -23.13 -1.24
CA GLY A 185 13.42 -23.49 -0.92
C GLY A 185 12.34 -22.73 -1.71
N GLY A 186 12.73 -21.74 -2.52
CA GLY A 186 11.85 -20.95 -3.36
C GLY A 186 11.03 -19.90 -2.59
N PHE A 187 11.45 -19.50 -1.39
CA PHE A 187 10.70 -18.59 -0.51
C PHE A 187 11.09 -17.13 -0.66
N ILE A 188 12.37 -16.87 -0.97
CA ILE A 188 12.89 -15.53 -1.23
C ILE A 188 13.75 -15.53 -2.48
N ASP A 189 13.98 -14.34 -3.05
CA ASP A 189 14.99 -14.11 -4.07
C ASP A 189 15.85 -12.89 -3.72
N TYR A 190 17.12 -12.92 -4.14
CA TYR A 190 18.06 -11.82 -3.93
C TYR A 190 19.28 -11.95 -4.85
N ALA A 191 19.87 -10.81 -5.20
CA ALA A 191 21.09 -10.77 -5.99
C ALA A 191 22.28 -11.35 -5.19
N ASN A 192 23.09 -12.18 -5.86
CA ASN A 192 24.25 -12.83 -5.24
C ASN A 192 25.21 -11.80 -4.62
N ASN A 193 25.62 -12.04 -3.38
CA ASN A 193 26.52 -11.17 -2.60
C ASN A 193 26.03 -9.72 -2.41
N ALA A 194 24.74 -9.43 -2.65
CA ALA A 194 24.19 -8.08 -2.54
C ALA A 194 23.64 -7.75 -1.14
N VAL A 195 23.40 -8.76 -0.30
CA VAL A 195 22.82 -8.58 1.04
C VAL A 195 23.90 -8.48 2.11
N THR A 196 23.95 -7.34 2.78
CA THR A 196 24.82 -7.02 3.91
C THR A 196 23.98 -6.74 5.15
N PRO A 197 24.57 -6.73 6.36
CA PRO A 197 23.84 -6.35 7.55
C PRO A 197 23.23 -4.94 7.44
N ALA A 198 22.02 -4.78 7.96
CA ALA A 198 21.27 -3.53 7.97
C ALA A 198 20.81 -3.17 9.39
N ASP A 199 20.63 -1.88 9.66
CA ASP A 199 20.08 -1.40 10.93
C ASP A 199 18.56 -1.31 10.86
N LEU A 200 18.04 -0.86 9.72
CA LEU A 200 16.62 -0.64 9.45
C LEU A 200 16.16 -1.51 8.28
N MET A 201 14.85 -1.76 8.23
CA MET A 201 14.22 -2.47 7.12
C MET A 201 13.03 -1.67 6.60
N VAL A 202 12.89 -1.60 5.28
CA VAL A 202 11.64 -1.18 4.63
C VAL A 202 11.05 -2.38 3.90
N VAL A 203 9.78 -2.68 4.17
CA VAL A 203 9.02 -3.69 3.42
C VAL A 203 8.09 -2.96 2.47
N VAL A 204 8.28 -3.14 1.17
CA VAL A 204 7.44 -2.53 0.13
C VAL A 204 6.41 -3.57 -0.30
N THR A 205 5.13 -3.20 -0.21
CA THR A 205 4.01 -3.96 -0.75
C THR A 205 3.28 -3.15 -1.81
N GLY A 206 2.42 -3.82 -2.58
CA GLY A 206 1.60 -3.16 -3.60
C GLY A 206 0.45 -2.34 -3.01
N ASP A 207 -0.62 -2.27 -3.79
CA ASP A 207 -1.92 -1.74 -3.40
C ASP A 207 -2.73 -2.78 -2.62
N GLU A 208 -4.06 -2.76 -2.77
CA GLU A 208 -4.95 -3.69 -2.09
C GLU A 208 -4.70 -5.14 -2.56
N PHE A 209 -4.50 -6.05 -1.60
CA PHE A 209 -4.52 -7.48 -1.92
C PHE A 209 -5.92 -7.88 -2.36
N GLY A 210 -6.02 -8.57 -3.50
CA GLY A 210 -7.30 -9.02 -4.05
C GLY A 210 -8.08 -9.91 -3.07
N PRO A 211 -9.41 -10.01 -3.21
CA PRO A 211 -10.25 -10.75 -2.26
C PRO A 211 -9.88 -12.24 -2.12
N ASP A 212 -9.25 -12.81 -3.15
CA ASP A 212 -8.79 -14.21 -3.17
C ASP A 212 -7.41 -14.41 -2.54
N SER A 213 -6.79 -13.36 -2.00
CA SER A 213 -5.46 -13.44 -1.38
C SER A 213 -5.42 -14.22 -0.06
N GLY A 214 -6.58 -14.58 0.51
CA GLY A 214 -6.65 -15.27 1.79
C GLY A 214 -5.81 -14.57 2.88
N ALA A 215 -4.92 -15.31 3.53
CA ALA A 215 -4.06 -14.81 4.61
C ALA A 215 -2.74 -14.16 4.13
N GLN A 216 -2.50 -14.02 2.83
CA GLN A 216 -1.22 -13.53 2.30
C GLN A 216 -0.81 -12.17 2.87
N GLY A 217 -1.75 -11.22 2.98
CA GLY A 217 -1.45 -9.91 3.55
C GLY A 217 -1.07 -9.98 5.04
N ALA A 218 -1.70 -10.89 5.80
CA ALA A 218 -1.34 -11.15 7.20
C ALA A 218 0.06 -11.77 7.34
N VAL A 219 0.47 -12.63 6.41
CA VAL A 219 1.84 -13.20 6.38
C VAL A 219 2.88 -12.08 6.19
N VAL A 220 2.68 -11.17 5.25
CA VAL A 220 3.59 -10.03 5.02
C VAL A 220 3.62 -9.08 6.22
N ALA A 221 2.45 -8.75 6.79
CA ALA A 221 2.33 -7.90 7.97
C ALA A 221 3.13 -8.44 9.17
N ARG A 222 2.93 -9.73 9.47
CA ARG A 222 3.61 -10.41 10.58
C ARG A 222 5.09 -10.60 10.34
N LEU A 223 5.49 -10.90 9.10
CA LEU A 223 6.89 -10.95 8.71
C LEU A 223 7.57 -9.60 8.93
N ALA A 224 6.95 -8.51 8.45
CA ALA A 224 7.47 -7.16 8.59
C ALA A 224 7.64 -6.77 10.07
N ALA A 225 6.62 -7.01 10.90
CA ALA A 225 6.65 -6.74 12.32
C ALA A 225 7.71 -7.59 13.05
N ALA A 226 7.75 -8.90 12.80
CA ALA A 226 8.72 -9.78 13.43
C ALA A 226 10.16 -9.40 13.06
N ALA A 227 10.45 -9.19 11.77
CA ALA A 227 11.78 -8.78 11.35
C ALA A 227 12.19 -7.44 11.96
N SER A 228 11.30 -6.43 11.96
CA SER A 228 11.62 -5.08 12.44
C SER A 228 12.12 -5.05 13.89
N VAL A 229 11.57 -5.90 14.76
CA VAL A 229 12.00 -6.01 16.17
C VAL A 229 13.44 -6.55 16.33
N ARG A 230 14.00 -7.23 15.33
CA ARG A 230 15.40 -7.71 15.36
C ARG A 230 16.41 -6.61 15.03
N GLY A 231 15.98 -5.58 14.30
CA GLY A 231 16.78 -4.42 13.92
C GLY A 231 16.65 -3.25 14.89
N VAL A 232 17.03 -2.07 14.42
CA VAL A 232 16.75 -0.78 15.08
C VAL A 232 15.26 -0.42 14.93
N GLY A 233 14.63 -0.85 13.84
CA GLY A 233 13.21 -0.68 13.56
C GLY A 233 12.89 -0.95 12.08
N GLY A 234 11.65 -0.70 11.68
CA GLY A 234 11.25 -0.92 10.30
C GLY A 234 9.95 -0.24 9.89
N VAL A 235 9.75 -0.16 8.58
CA VAL A 235 8.58 0.49 7.98
C VAL A 235 7.98 -0.42 6.91
N LEU A 236 6.68 -0.71 7.02
CA LEU A 236 5.88 -1.36 5.98
C LEU A 236 5.20 -0.29 5.14
N VAL A 237 5.56 -0.21 3.86
CA VAL A 237 5.06 0.79 2.92
C VAL A 237 4.27 0.14 1.80
N GLY A 238 3.19 0.78 1.40
CA GLY A 238 2.32 0.31 0.33
C GLY A 238 1.72 1.47 -0.44
N ARG A 239 1.12 1.16 -1.58
CA ARG A 239 0.40 2.13 -2.41
C ARG A 239 -0.93 2.49 -1.77
N THR A 240 -1.52 3.60 -2.24
CA THR A 240 -2.90 3.96 -1.91
C THR A 240 -3.83 2.75 -2.11
N GLY A 241 -4.57 2.38 -1.06
CA GLY A 241 -5.41 1.17 -1.01
C GLY A 241 -4.83 0.01 -0.20
N SER A 242 -3.53 0.00 0.07
CA SER A 242 -2.84 -1.03 0.89
C SER A 242 -3.30 -1.08 2.37
N ALA A 243 -4.05 -0.08 2.83
CA ALA A 243 -4.70 -0.02 4.14
C ALA A 243 -6.13 -0.60 4.15
N ASN A 244 -6.60 -1.18 3.05
CA ASN A 244 -7.94 -1.76 2.92
C ASN A 244 -7.93 -3.29 3.02
N GLY A 245 -9.08 -3.86 3.39
CA GLY A 245 -9.34 -5.30 3.32
C GLY A 245 -8.34 -6.14 4.12
N GLY A 246 -7.88 -7.25 3.51
CA GLY A 246 -6.89 -8.16 4.07
C GLY A 246 -5.44 -7.75 3.80
N SER A 247 -5.20 -6.52 3.36
CA SER A 247 -3.87 -6.05 2.94
C SER A 247 -2.90 -5.87 4.11
N PRO A 248 -1.57 -5.94 3.88
CA PRO A 248 -0.58 -5.93 4.95
C PRO A 248 -0.69 -4.73 5.92
N ILE A 249 -0.88 -3.51 5.40
CA ILE A 249 -0.98 -2.33 6.25
C ILE A 249 -2.28 -2.32 7.05
N ALA A 250 -3.39 -2.77 6.45
CA ALA A 250 -4.66 -2.94 7.16
C ALA A 250 -4.50 -3.89 8.36
N VAL A 251 -3.82 -5.03 8.15
CA VAL A 251 -3.57 -6.03 9.19
C VAL A 251 -2.69 -5.47 10.30
N VAL A 252 -1.59 -4.77 9.98
CA VAL A 252 -0.72 -4.17 10.99
C VAL A 252 -1.50 -3.17 11.86
N ARG A 253 -2.31 -2.30 11.24
CA ARG A 253 -3.06 -1.25 11.93
C ARG A 253 -4.24 -1.76 12.75
N ALA A 254 -4.76 -2.93 12.41
CA ALA A 254 -5.84 -3.59 13.16
C ALA A 254 -5.34 -4.31 14.43
N ASP A 255 -4.04 -4.61 14.51
CA ASP A 255 -3.44 -5.34 15.63
C ASP A 255 -2.45 -4.44 16.41
N PRO A 256 -2.74 -4.07 17.67
CA PRO A 256 -1.85 -3.26 18.48
C PRO A 256 -0.45 -3.86 18.66
N SER A 257 -0.32 -5.20 18.67
CA SER A 257 0.99 -5.85 18.81
C SER A 257 1.87 -5.60 17.58
N LEU A 258 1.27 -5.58 16.38
CA LEU A 258 1.96 -5.29 15.13
C LEU A 258 2.20 -3.78 14.97
N THR A 259 1.22 -2.94 15.30
CA THR A 259 1.34 -1.47 15.24
C THR A 259 2.47 -0.95 16.13
N ASN A 260 2.76 -1.63 17.25
CA ASN A 260 3.89 -1.27 18.12
C ASN A 260 5.25 -1.80 17.65
N ALA A 261 5.29 -2.64 16.62
CA ALA A 261 6.49 -3.33 16.16
C ALA A 261 7.04 -2.79 14.83
N VAL A 262 6.20 -2.15 14.00
CA VAL A 262 6.58 -1.65 12.67
C VAL A 262 5.74 -0.43 12.30
N SER A 263 6.38 0.60 11.75
CA SER A 263 5.67 1.77 11.23
C SER A 263 4.98 1.43 9.90
N THR A 264 3.93 2.17 9.54
CA THR A 264 3.23 1.97 8.24
C THR A 264 3.10 3.25 7.44
N VAL A 265 3.22 3.18 6.11
CA VAL A 265 2.95 4.29 5.18
C VAL A 265 2.14 3.76 3.99
N ASP A 266 0.95 4.30 3.73
CA ASP A 266 0.00 3.71 2.78
C ASP A 266 -0.17 4.44 1.44
N ASN A 267 0.69 5.41 1.15
CA ASN A 267 0.62 6.23 -0.06
C ASN A 267 2.01 6.40 -0.71
N VAL A 268 2.81 5.32 -0.74
CA VAL A 268 4.19 5.33 -1.29
C VAL A 268 4.23 5.69 -2.78
N ASP A 269 3.11 5.59 -3.47
CA ASP A 269 2.91 6.01 -4.86
C ASP A 269 2.84 7.54 -5.04
N GLN A 270 2.90 8.30 -3.95
CA GLN A 270 2.89 9.76 -3.93
C GLN A 270 4.20 10.32 -3.37
N PRO A 271 4.64 11.52 -3.81
CA PRO A 271 5.81 12.19 -3.25
C PRO A 271 5.77 12.32 -1.72
N THR A 272 4.60 12.66 -1.16
CA THR A 272 4.40 12.76 0.29
C THR A 272 4.70 11.44 1.02
N GLY A 273 4.27 10.30 0.46
CA GLY A 273 4.52 8.98 1.03
C GLY A 273 5.99 8.56 0.95
N LEU A 274 6.69 8.91 -0.13
CA LEU A 274 8.14 8.66 -0.26
C LEU A 274 8.94 9.44 0.78
N ILE A 275 8.64 10.73 0.96
CA ILE A 275 9.26 11.56 2.01
C ILE A 275 8.95 10.96 3.38
N THR A 276 7.68 10.63 3.63
CA THR A 276 7.22 10.07 4.91
C THR A 276 7.86 8.73 5.23
N THR A 277 8.11 7.88 4.24
CA THR A 277 8.83 6.61 4.39
C THR A 277 10.20 6.82 5.00
N VAL A 278 10.95 7.80 4.50
CA VAL A 278 12.27 8.14 5.03
C VAL A 278 12.19 8.73 6.43
N LEU A 279 11.25 9.65 6.66
CA LEU A 279 11.04 10.24 7.99
C LEU A 279 10.63 9.18 9.02
N ALA A 280 9.80 8.21 8.64
CA ALA A 280 9.38 7.09 9.47
C ALA A 280 10.56 6.18 9.81
N LEU A 281 11.43 5.85 8.84
CA LEU A 281 12.69 5.14 9.10
C LEU A 281 13.58 5.89 10.12
N ALA A 282 13.65 7.22 10.01
CA ALA A 282 14.41 8.04 10.96
C ALA A 282 13.76 8.09 12.36
N ALA A 283 12.42 8.02 12.44
CA ALA A 283 11.66 7.95 13.69
C ALA A 283 11.81 6.58 14.38
N GLU A 284 11.76 5.49 13.61
CA GLU A 284 12.07 4.12 14.04
C GLU A 284 13.49 4.05 14.65
N GLY A 285 14.46 4.72 14.02
CA GLY A 285 15.82 4.93 14.56
C GLY A 285 15.86 5.48 16.00
N LYS A 286 14.85 6.27 16.37
CA LYS A 286 14.68 6.91 17.68
C LYS A 286 13.72 6.15 18.59
N GLY A 287 13.17 5.01 18.14
CA GLY A 287 12.18 4.22 18.86
C GLY A 287 10.77 4.79 18.83
N ALA A 288 10.44 5.58 17.81
CA ALA A 288 9.10 6.13 17.59
C ALA A 288 8.45 5.45 16.38
N THR A 289 7.44 4.62 16.64
CA THR A 289 6.66 3.90 15.63
C THR A 289 5.32 4.60 15.40
N GLY A 290 4.82 4.59 14.16
CA GLY A 290 3.54 5.21 13.82
C GLY A 290 2.91 4.74 12.53
N SER A 291 1.65 5.16 12.32
CA SER A 291 0.84 4.81 11.16
C SER A 291 0.54 6.06 10.35
N TYR A 292 1.10 6.15 9.15
CA TYR A 292 1.11 7.37 8.34
C TYR A 292 0.45 7.20 6.98
N GLY A 293 0.00 8.32 6.41
CA GLY A 293 -0.63 8.39 5.10
C GLY A 293 -2.09 8.82 5.20
N THR A 294 -2.94 8.35 4.29
CA THR A 294 -4.33 8.83 4.14
C THR A 294 -5.38 7.73 4.29
N GLY A 295 -4.97 6.46 4.29
CA GLY A 295 -5.86 5.33 4.42
C GLY A 295 -6.33 5.06 5.85
N ALA A 296 -7.19 4.05 5.98
CA ALA A 296 -7.78 3.68 7.27
C ALA A 296 -6.70 3.35 8.32
N GLY A 297 -6.92 3.82 9.55
CA GLY A 297 -6.01 3.59 10.67
C GLY A 297 -4.75 4.46 10.68
N ALA A 298 -4.55 5.37 9.71
CA ALA A 298 -3.50 6.39 9.79
C ALA A 298 -3.80 7.36 10.95
N THR A 299 -2.78 7.64 11.76
CA THR A 299 -2.86 8.57 12.89
C THR A 299 -2.44 9.98 12.51
N ALA A 300 -1.60 10.11 11.48
CA ALA A 300 -1.14 11.37 10.92
C ALA A 300 -0.80 11.22 9.42
N VAL A 301 -0.76 12.33 8.68
CA VAL A 301 -0.33 12.31 7.27
C VAL A 301 1.17 12.04 7.12
N THR A 302 1.98 12.47 8.10
CA THR A 302 3.43 12.26 8.13
C THR A 302 3.97 12.34 9.56
N VAL A 303 5.26 12.03 9.74
CA VAL A 303 5.93 12.09 11.04
C VAL A 303 5.98 13.53 11.56
N GLY A 304 5.56 13.73 12.81
CA GLY A 304 5.58 15.04 13.46
C GLY A 304 4.43 15.98 13.06
N ALA A 305 3.49 15.52 12.23
CA ALA A 305 2.22 16.20 12.03
C ALA A 305 1.25 15.82 13.16
N ASP A 306 0.57 16.82 13.74
CA ASP A 306 -0.48 16.62 14.73
C ASP A 306 -1.83 16.39 14.05
N GLY A 307 -2.52 15.30 14.42
CA GLY A 307 -3.91 15.04 14.04
C GLY A 307 -4.10 14.08 12.85
N LYS A 308 -5.31 13.47 12.80
CA LYS A 308 -5.71 12.56 11.72
C LYS A 308 -5.71 13.29 10.37
N PRO A 309 -5.41 12.60 9.26
CA PRO A 309 -5.64 13.14 7.91
C PRO A 309 -7.08 13.67 7.80
N ALA A 310 -7.26 14.83 7.19
CA ALA A 310 -8.60 15.30 6.85
C ALA A 310 -9.23 14.28 5.89
N ALA A 311 -10.37 13.71 6.29
CA ALA A 311 -11.13 12.74 5.50
C ALA A 311 -11.82 13.39 4.31
#